data_AF-A0A958RN09-F1
#
_entry.id   AF-A0A958RN09-F1
#
_cell.length_a   1.000
_cell.length_b   1.000
_cell.length_c   1.000
_cell.angle_alpha   90.00
_cell.angle_beta   90.00
_cell.angle_gamma   90.00
#
_symmetry.space_group_name_H-M   'P 1'
#
loop_
_entity.id
_entity.type
_entity.pdbx_description
1 polymer ?
#
loop_
_entity_poly.entity_id
_entity_poly.type
_entity_poly.pdbx_seq_one_letter_code
_entity_poly.pdbx_strand_id
1 'polypeptide(L)'
;EALKGQHSTLSYLGRMLTKSQYRQGRIIYSCVLPDYQGQGLCKMIRHRVLHNMIRDGIEVVESSYIHADNLSSLSNAKSTGAIPSHRFHYFHSEA
;
A
#
# COMPACT_ATOMS: atom_id res chain seq x y z
N GLU A 1 7.75 13.39 23.39
CA GLU A 1 8.08 12.81 22.06
C GLU A 1 6.80 12.53 21.29
N ALA A 2 6.90 12.42 19.96
CA ALA A 2 5.82 12.43 18.94
C ALA A 2 5.33 13.83 18.50
N LEU A 3 6.05 14.37 17.51
CA LEU A 3 5.63 15.47 16.65
C LEU A 3 4.28 15.13 15.98
N LYS A 4 3.19 15.71 16.52
CA LYS A 4 1.91 15.87 15.82
C LYS A 4 2.20 16.63 14.53
N GLY A 5 1.75 16.06 13.40
CA GLY A 5 2.00 16.54 12.04
C GLY A 5 1.64 18.01 11.81
N GLN A 6 2.63 18.88 12.01
CA GLN A 6 2.63 20.23 11.48
C GLN A 6 3.15 20.16 10.05
N HIS A 7 2.24 19.95 9.09
CA HIS A 7 2.55 20.29 7.71
C HIS A 7 2.61 21.82 7.64
N SER A 8 3.80 22.37 7.39
CA SER A 8 4.01 23.80 7.22
C SER A 8 3.21 24.28 6.01
N THR A 9 2.59 25.46 6.09
CA THR A 9 1.82 26.09 5.01
C THR A 9 2.60 26.20 3.70
N LEU A 10 3.93 26.32 3.79
CA LEU A 10 4.86 26.28 2.65
C LEU A 10 4.84 24.94 1.91
N SER A 11 4.70 23.81 2.61
CA SER A 11 4.60 22.48 1.98
C SER A 11 3.30 22.30 1.20
N TYR A 12 2.22 22.97 1.63
CA TYR A 12 0.92 22.95 0.94
C TYR A 12 0.95 23.77 -0.35
N LEU A 13 1.55 24.97 -0.32
CA LEU A 13 1.73 25.83 -1.49
C LEU A 13 2.70 25.22 -2.51
N GLY A 14 3.81 24.63 -2.08
CA GLY A 14 4.72 23.90 -2.96
C GLY A 14 4.03 22.72 -3.65
N ARG A 15 3.17 21.98 -2.93
CA ARG A 15 2.36 20.87 -3.46
C ARG A 15 1.28 21.32 -4.46
N MET A 16 0.78 22.54 -4.37
CA MET A 16 -0.19 23.12 -5.30
C MET A 16 0.45 23.58 -6.62
N LEU A 17 1.71 24.03 -6.56
CA LEU A 17 2.45 24.52 -7.73
C LEU A 17 3.06 23.39 -8.58
N THR A 18 3.30 22.22 -8.00
CA THR A 18 3.69 21.01 -8.74
C THR A 18 2.45 20.29 -9.28
N LYS A 19 1.77 20.88 -10.28
CA LYS A 19 0.79 20.14 -11.09
C LYS A 19 1.54 19.03 -11.84
N SER A 20 1.02 17.80 -11.77
CA SER A 20 1.43 16.64 -12.60
C SER A 20 2.70 15.87 -12.19
N GLN A 21 2.76 15.35 -10.97
CA GLN A 21 3.39 14.05 -10.78
C GLN A 21 2.32 13.09 -10.27
N TYR A 22 2.05 12.06 -11.07
CA TYR A 22 1.17 10.94 -10.70
C TYR A 22 1.57 10.45 -9.30
N ARG A 23 0.72 10.68 -8.29
CA ARG A 23 1.07 10.37 -6.91
C ARG A 23 0.78 8.91 -6.65
N GLN A 24 1.76 8.08 -6.97
CA GLN A 24 1.69 6.64 -6.81
C GLN A 24 2.44 6.20 -5.56
N GLY A 25 1.85 5.26 -4.82
CA GLY A 25 2.50 4.61 -3.68
C GLY A 25 2.36 3.10 -3.76
N ARG A 26 3.22 2.36 -3.05
CA ARG A 26 3.22 0.91 -3.05
C ARG A 26 3.27 0.34 -1.63
N ILE A 27 2.39 -0.62 -1.36
CA ILE A 27 2.45 -1.46 -0.16
C ILE A 27 3.35 -2.65 -0.48
N ILE A 28 4.55 -2.69 0.10
CA ILE A 28 5.57 -3.72 -0.19
C ILE A 28 5.31 -5.00 0.60
N TYR A 29 4.96 -4.87 1.88
CA TYR A 29 4.72 -6.02 2.74
C TYR A 29 3.78 -5.66 3.89
N SER A 30 2.91 -6.60 4.24
CA SER A 30 2.04 -6.52 5.42
C SER A 30 1.86 -7.93 5.97
N CYS A 31 2.22 -8.15 7.22
CA CYS A 31 2.07 -9.44 7.88
C CYS A 31 1.63 -9.28 9.33
N VAL A 32 1.27 -10.42 9.90
CA VAL A 32 1.03 -10.58 11.33
C VAL A 32 1.78 -11.83 11.76
N LEU A 33 2.28 -11.81 13.00
CA LEU A 33 2.86 -12.98 13.64
C LEU A 33 1.85 -14.15 13.65
N PRO A 34 2.32 -15.41 13.56
CA PRO A 34 1.45 -16.60 13.48
C PRO A 34 0.35 -16.65 14.55
N ASP A 35 0.69 -16.34 15.80
CA ASP A 35 -0.23 -16.37 16.94
C ASP A 35 -1.40 -15.37 16.83
N TYR A 36 -1.27 -14.40 15.93
CA TYR A 36 -2.23 -13.33 15.71
C TYR A 36 -2.92 -13.42 14.34
N GLN A 37 -2.69 -14.50 13.60
CA GLN A 37 -3.38 -14.75 12.34
C GLN A 37 -4.87 -15.08 12.57
N GLY A 38 -5.69 -14.89 11.54
CA GLY A 38 -7.14 -15.11 11.62
C GLY A 38 -7.94 -14.03 12.35
N GLN A 39 -7.28 -13.12 13.07
CA GLN A 39 -7.94 -12.05 13.86
C GLN A 39 -8.30 -10.80 13.04
N GLY A 40 -8.14 -10.81 11.72
CA GLY A 40 -8.42 -9.66 10.85
C GLY A 40 -7.40 -8.52 10.93
N LEU A 41 -6.32 -8.66 11.70
CA LEU A 41 -5.32 -7.61 11.91
C LEU A 41 -4.63 -7.15 10.62
N CYS A 42 -4.30 -8.08 9.71
CA CYS A 42 -3.73 -7.74 8.40
C CYS A 42 -4.65 -6.81 7.58
N LYS A 43 -5.96 -7.06 7.61
CA LYS A 43 -6.97 -6.24 6.92
C LYS A 43 -7.07 -4.86 7.54
N MET A 44 -7.09 -4.79 8.87
CA MET A 44 -7.12 -3.52 9.61
C MET A 44 -5.87 -2.67 9.31
N ILE A 45 -4.68 -3.26 9.37
CA ILE A 45 -3.41 -2.59 9.05
C ILE A 45 -3.46 -2.05 7.61
N ARG A 46 -3.88 -2.89 6.66
CA ARG A 46 -3.97 -2.48 5.26
C ARG A 46 -4.93 -1.31 5.03
N HIS A 47 -6.13 -1.35 5.61
CA HIS A 47 -7.08 -0.23 5.55
C HIS A 47 -6.48 1.05 6.12
N ARG A 48 -5.80 0.96 7.28
CA ARG A 48 -5.20 2.14 7.92
C ARG A 48 -4.09 2.74 7.07
N VAL A 49 -3.23 1.90 6.49
CA VAL A 49 -2.17 2.34 5.58
C VAL A 49 -2.78 3.01 4.35
N LEU A 50 -3.75 2.37 3.69
CA LEU A 50 -4.41 2.94 2.52
C LEU A 50 -5.07 4.29 2.83
N HIS A 51 -5.79 4.38 3.95
CA HIS A 51 -6.41 5.63 4.39
C HIS A 51 -5.38 6.75 4.59
N ASN A 52 -4.24 6.45 5.21
CA ASN A 52 -3.16 7.43 5.39
C ASN A 52 -2.57 7.86 4.03
N MET A 53 -2.33 6.93 3.11
CA MET A 53 -1.81 7.24 1.77
C MET A 53 -2.76 8.17 1.01
N ILE A 54 -4.06 7.87 1.01
CA ILE A 54 -5.08 8.72 0.38
C ILE A 54 -5.10 10.11 1.02
N ARG A 55 -5.12 10.18 2.36
CA ARG A 55 -5.08 11.45 3.11
C ARG A 55 -3.83 12.27 2.77
N ASP A 56 -2.69 11.61 2.55
CA ASP A 56 -1.43 12.26 2.21
C ASP A 56 -1.35 12.67 0.72
N GLY A 57 -2.40 12.37 -0.05
CA GLY A 57 -2.60 12.77 -1.44
C GLY A 57 -2.07 11.76 -2.46
N ILE A 58 -1.90 10.50 -2.09
CA ILE A 58 -1.61 9.40 -3.03
C ILE A 58 -2.90 9.03 -3.76
N GLU A 59 -2.86 9.06 -5.08
CA GLU A 59 -4.01 8.82 -5.97
C GLU A 59 -4.09 7.35 -6.40
N VAL A 60 -2.92 6.71 -6.60
CA VAL A 60 -2.83 5.31 -7.02
C VAL A 60 -2.00 4.53 -6.01
N VAL A 61 -2.58 3.48 -5.46
CA VAL A 61 -1.89 2.57 -4.52
C VAL A 61 -1.80 1.19 -5.12
N GLU A 62 -0.57 0.71 -5.31
CA GLU A 62 -0.30 -0.65 -5.74
C GLU A 62 0.12 -1.53 -4.56
N SER A 63 0.00 -2.83 -4.74
CA SER A 63 0.70 -3.80 -3.90
C SER A 63 1.87 -4.39 -4.68
N SER A 64 2.88 -4.88 -3.96
CA SER A 64 3.89 -5.74 -4.57
C SER A 64 3.25 -6.98 -5.21
N TYR A 65 4.07 -7.71 -5.96
CA TYR A 65 3.71 -9.04 -6.46
C TYR A 65 3.14 -9.93 -5.34
N ILE A 66 2.04 -10.59 -5.63
CA ILE A 66 1.43 -11.63 -4.78
C ILE A 66 1.54 -12.95 -5.56
N HIS A 67 2.18 -13.95 -4.95
CA HIS A 67 2.28 -15.28 -5.54
C HIS A 67 0.89 -15.88 -5.78
N ALA A 68 0.70 -16.60 -6.88
CA ALA A 68 -0.61 -17.11 -7.31
C ALA A 68 -1.29 -17.97 -6.23
N ASP A 69 -0.51 -18.76 -5.50
CA ASP A 69 -1.00 -19.67 -4.46
C ASP A 69 -1.22 -18.97 -3.10
N ASN A 70 -0.84 -17.69 -2.95
CA ASN A 70 -1.00 -16.95 -1.72
C ASN A 70 -2.40 -16.30 -1.63
N LEU A 71 -3.41 -17.15 -1.45
CA LEU A 71 -4.82 -16.75 -1.38
C LEU A 71 -5.09 -15.78 -0.22
N SER A 72 -4.39 -15.94 0.91
CA SER A 72 -4.52 -15.05 2.07
C SER A 72 -4.11 -13.62 1.75
N SER A 73 -2.98 -13.44 1.05
CA SER A 73 -2.52 -12.11 0.62
C SER A 73 -3.43 -11.51 -0.44
N LEU A 74 -3.93 -12.33 -1.37
CA LEU A 74 -4.90 -11.90 -2.37
C LEU A 74 -6.22 -11.42 -1.73
N SER A 75 -6.75 -12.18 -0.76
CA SER A 75 -7.95 -11.82 0.00
C SER A 75 -7.74 -10.52 0.77
N ASN A 76 -6.60 -10.38 1.43
CA ASN A 76 -6.24 -9.13 2.12
C ASN A 76 -6.16 -7.95 1.14
N ALA A 77 -5.57 -8.13 -0.04
CA ALA A 77 -5.51 -7.09 -1.06
C ALA A 77 -6.91 -6.65 -1.54
N LYS A 78 -7.77 -7.62 -1.86
CA LYS A 78 -9.16 -7.38 -2.30
C LYS A 78 -10.01 -6.72 -1.22
N SER A 79 -9.69 -6.92 0.06
CA SER A 79 -10.44 -6.32 1.17
C SER A 79 -10.46 -4.79 1.16
N THR A 80 -9.51 -4.16 0.45
CA THR A 80 -9.43 -2.70 0.26
C THR A 80 -9.80 -2.27 -1.16
N GLY A 81 -10.50 -3.11 -1.93
CA GLY A 81 -10.92 -2.80 -3.30
C GLY A 81 -9.82 -2.95 -4.36
N ALA A 82 -8.68 -3.57 -4.03
CA ALA A 82 -7.63 -3.78 -5.02
C ALA A 82 -8.10 -4.75 -6.13
N ILE A 83 -7.76 -4.40 -7.38
CA ILE A 83 -7.97 -5.24 -8.55
C ILE A 83 -6.62 -5.74 -9.10
N PRO A 84 -6.53 -6.96 -9.66
CA PRO A 84 -5.32 -7.41 -10.33
C PRO A 84 -4.98 -6.51 -11.53
N SER A 85 -3.76 -5.99 -11.60
CA SER A 85 -3.28 -5.18 -12.74
C SER A 85 -2.58 -6.03 -13.81
N HIS A 86 -1.69 -6.92 -13.40
CA HIS A 86 -0.87 -7.74 -14.29
C HIS A 86 -0.66 -9.15 -13.72
N ARG A 87 -0.37 -10.10 -14.61
CA ARG A 87 0.14 -11.43 -14.27
C ARG A 87 1.56 -11.56 -14.81
N PHE A 88 2.49 -11.93 -13.94
CA PHE A 88 3.90 -12.07 -14.30
C PHE A 88 4.26 -13.55 -14.46
N HIS A 89 5.10 -13.84 -15.46
CA HIS A 89 5.80 -15.10 -15.62
C HIS A 89 7.29 -14.83 -15.41
N TYR A 90 7.85 -15.34 -14.31
CA TYR A 90 9.25 -15.15 -13.98
C TYR A 90 10.09 -16.22 -14.66
N PHE A 91 11.11 -15.79 -15.40
CA PHE A 91 12.13 -16.66 -15.96
C PHE A 91 13.40 -16.48 -15.14
N HIS A 92 14.03 -17.58 -14.77
CA HIS A 92 15.32 -17.60 -14.11
C HIS A 92 16.22 -18.52 -14.94
N SER A 93 17.40 -18.03 -15.31
CA SER A 93 18.49 -18.86 -15.79
C SER A 93 19.40 -19.17 -14.62
N GLU A 94 19.72 -20.45 -14.42
CA GLU A 94 20.82 -20.84 -13.55
C GLU A 94 22.11 -20.17 -14.07
N ALA A 95 22.88 -19.56 -13.16
CA ALA A 95 24.12 -18.85 -13.46
C ALA A 95 25.30 -19.81 -13.50
#